data_AF-A0A5C6DMU9-F1
#
_entry.id   AF-A0A5C6DMU9-F1
#
_cell.length_a   1.000
_cell.length_b   1.000
_cell.length_c   1.000
_cell.angle_alpha   90.00
_cell.angle_beta   90.00
_cell.angle_gamma   90.00
#
_symmetry.space_group_name_H-M   'P 1'
#
loop_
_entity.id
_entity.type
_entity.pdbx_description
1 polymer ?
#
loop_
_entity_poly.entity_id
_entity_poly.type
_entity_poly.pdbx_seq_one_letter_code
_entity_poly.pdbx_strand_id
1 'polypeptide(L)'
;MKKYSLPKLAIIPSIIVFVLSGLFFLQYKIDYLRRGLDSNYTNLDPLEVLPTALLGSFRGVLVDLLWIRGIARHEEKKFYELLAINNMIAKLQPHFSAVWIFQAWNMCYNIAFEWESPENKWRWIKAGLDFAEKGAARNPTNGDLLFEIGYIYFHKFDSKSFKYADYYREHLKEETGKDNYRQSLYWVRKSLNYNSLLRKKIVIERTVCHILWHASLQAEKDGNRKEAYEYATESIKEWNAYLERHPDDPGGIAGSYLEKINEKMLQLEQ
;
A
#
# COMPACT_ATOMS: atom_id res chain seq x y z
N MET A 1 -51.66 -46.15 -3.87
CA MET A 1 -50.51 -45.30 -4.22
C MET A 1 -49.74 -44.94 -2.95
N LYS A 2 -48.55 -45.54 -2.72
CA LYS A 2 -47.67 -45.13 -1.61
C LYS A 2 -47.16 -43.71 -1.91
N LYS A 3 -47.57 -42.71 -1.11
CA LYS A 3 -46.98 -41.36 -1.17
C LYS A 3 -45.53 -41.48 -0.70
N TYR A 4 -44.59 -41.43 -1.62
CA TYR A 4 -43.18 -41.24 -1.28
C TYR A 4 -43.01 -39.82 -0.73
N SER A 5 -43.24 -39.63 0.57
CA SER A 5 -42.77 -38.44 1.25
C SER A 5 -41.25 -38.53 1.30
N LEU A 6 -40.55 -37.58 0.67
CA LEU A 6 -39.11 -37.41 0.86
C LEU A 6 -38.82 -37.49 2.37
N PRO A 7 -37.89 -38.36 2.82
CA PRO A 7 -37.62 -38.49 4.24
C PRO A 7 -37.23 -37.12 4.75
N LYS A 8 -37.82 -36.66 5.85
CA LYS A 8 -37.47 -35.36 6.47
C LYS A 8 -35.95 -35.21 6.67
N LEU A 9 -35.24 -36.34 6.76
CA LEU A 9 -33.78 -36.46 6.77
C LEU A 9 -33.06 -35.91 5.53
N ALA A 10 -33.68 -35.91 4.34
CA ALA A 10 -33.09 -35.44 3.09
C ALA A 10 -33.35 -33.94 2.82
N ILE A 11 -34.35 -33.35 3.48
CA ILE A 11 -34.74 -31.96 3.27
C ILE A 11 -33.65 -31.00 3.77
N ILE A 12 -33.11 -31.26 4.97
CA ILE A 12 -32.05 -30.46 5.58
C ILE A 12 -30.77 -30.44 4.71
N PRO A 13 -30.19 -31.58 4.29
CA PRO A 13 -29.02 -31.57 3.43
C PRO A 13 -29.30 -30.94 2.05
N SER A 14 -30.51 -31.12 1.48
CA SER A 14 -30.87 -30.43 0.23
C SER A 14 -30.95 -28.91 0.38
N ILE A 15 -31.46 -28.41 1.51
CA ILE A 15 -31.47 -26.97 1.83
C ILE A 15 -30.04 -26.46 2.00
N ILE A 16 -29.18 -27.20 2.72
CA ILE A 16 -27.76 -26.84 2.89
C ILE A 16 -27.07 -26.76 1.52
N VAL A 17 -27.25 -27.76 0.66
CA VAL A 17 -26.67 -27.76 -0.70
C VAL A 17 -27.21 -26.59 -1.53
N PHE A 18 -28.50 -26.28 -1.45
CA PHE A 18 -29.10 -25.15 -2.15
C PHE A 18 -28.53 -23.79 -1.66
N VAL A 19 -28.40 -23.61 -0.34
CA VAL A 19 -27.82 -22.41 0.27
C VAL A 19 -26.34 -22.27 -0.12
N LEU A 20 -25.55 -23.35 -0.02
CA LEU A 20 -24.14 -23.35 -0.41
C LEU A 20 -23.97 -23.04 -1.91
N SER A 21 -24.86 -23.57 -2.75
CA SER A 21 -24.87 -23.26 -4.19
C SER A 21 -25.18 -21.79 -4.44
N GLY A 22 -26.20 -21.23 -3.75
CA GLY A 22 -26.53 -19.81 -3.83
C GLY A 22 -25.38 -18.90 -3.39
N LEU A 23 -24.69 -19.26 -2.31
CA LEU A 23 -23.51 -18.55 -1.82
C LEU A 23 -22.33 -18.64 -2.80
N PHE A 24 -22.15 -19.78 -3.47
CA PHE A 24 -21.13 -19.94 -4.51
C PHE A 24 -21.37 -19.00 -5.69
N PHE A 25 -22.60 -18.92 -6.21
CA PHE A 25 -22.94 -17.99 -7.30
C PHE A 25 -22.84 -16.52 -6.87
N LEU A 26 -23.22 -16.20 -5.64
CA LEU A 26 -23.04 -14.85 -5.08
C LEU A 26 -21.56 -14.49 -4.98
N GLN A 27 -20.72 -15.42 -4.52
CA GLN A 27 -19.27 -15.22 -4.45
C GLN A 27 -18.67 -15.00 -5.83
N TYR A 28 -19.09 -15.78 -6.83
CA TYR A 28 -18.64 -15.60 -8.21
C TYR A 28 -18.96 -14.18 -8.72
N LYS A 29 -20.17 -13.68 -8.42
CA LYS A 29 -20.58 -12.32 -8.79
C LYS A 29 -19.80 -11.25 -8.02
N ILE A 30 -19.57 -11.43 -6.72
CA ILE A 30 -18.77 -10.50 -5.90
C ILE A 30 -17.32 -10.47 -6.38
N ASP A 31 -16.74 -11.63 -6.68
CA ASP A 31 -15.37 -11.73 -7.19
C ASP A 31 -15.28 -11.10 -8.58
N TYR A 32 -16.29 -11.28 -9.44
CA TYR A 32 -16.41 -10.56 -10.71
C TYR A 32 -16.47 -9.03 -10.53
N LEU A 33 -17.26 -8.54 -9.56
CA LEU A 33 -17.34 -7.11 -9.28
C LEU A 33 -16.06 -6.55 -8.65
N ARG A 34 -15.38 -7.31 -7.78
CA ARG A 34 -14.09 -6.94 -7.19
C ARG A 34 -12.95 -6.91 -8.21
N ARG A 35 -13.05 -7.66 -9.31
CA ARG A 35 -12.02 -7.71 -10.37
C ARG A 35 -11.88 -6.40 -11.14
N GLY A 36 -12.86 -5.49 -11.10
CA GLY A 36 -12.82 -4.22 -11.84
C GLY A 36 -12.75 -4.42 -13.37
N LEU A 37 -12.98 -3.36 -14.14
CA LEU A 37 -13.04 -3.42 -15.62
C LEU A 37 -11.66 -3.60 -16.31
N ASP A 38 -10.54 -3.56 -15.57
CA ASP A 38 -9.18 -3.51 -16.15
C ASP A 38 -8.25 -4.69 -15.77
N SER A 39 -8.78 -5.86 -15.38
CA SER A 39 -7.94 -6.99 -14.93
C SER A 39 -7.78 -8.11 -15.97
N ASN A 40 -6.76 -7.99 -16.83
CA ASN A 40 -6.20 -9.14 -17.56
C ASN A 40 -5.32 -9.99 -16.62
N TYR A 41 -5.91 -10.62 -15.60
CA TYR A 41 -5.22 -11.58 -14.72
C TYR A 41 -5.87 -12.96 -14.82
N THR A 42 -5.43 -13.75 -15.81
CA THR A 42 -5.94 -15.12 -16.06
C THR A 42 -5.15 -16.23 -15.37
N ASN A 43 -4.15 -15.91 -14.55
CA ASN A 43 -3.37 -16.93 -13.82
C ASN A 43 -3.55 -16.75 -12.30
N LEU A 44 -4.57 -17.41 -11.74
CA LEU A 44 -4.66 -17.62 -10.30
C LEU A 44 -3.63 -18.69 -9.91
N ASP A 45 -2.78 -18.38 -8.93
CA ASP A 45 -1.85 -19.35 -8.35
C ASP A 45 -2.66 -20.53 -7.78
N PRO A 46 -2.28 -21.81 -8.00
CA PRO A 46 -2.95 -22.96 -7.38
C PRO A 46 -3.15 -22.81 -5.86
N LEU A 47 -2.24 -22.11 -5.17
CA LEU A 47 -2.35 -21.82 -3.74
C LEU A 47 -3.44 -20.79 -3.39
N GLU A 48 -3.94 -20.03 -4.36
CA GLU A 48 -5.07 -19.10 -4.23
C GLU A 48 -6.41 -19.74 -4.64
N VAL A 49 -6.35 -20.66 -5.63
CA VAL A 49 -7.53 -21.43 -6.07
C VAL A 49 -7.93 -22.46 -5.02
N LEU A 50 -6.97 -23.13 -4.39
CA LEU A 50 -7.22 -24.24 -3.47
C LEU A 50 -8.03 -23.81 -2.22
N PRO A 51 -7.71 -22.71 -1.52
CA PRO A 51 -8.54 -22.25 -0.40
C PRO A 51 -9.93 -21.78 -0.84
N THR A 52 -10.03 -21.17 -2.02
CA THR A 52 -11.31 -20.74 -2.59
C THR A 52 -12.20 -21.94 -2.91
N ALA A 53 -11.62 -23.01 -3.48
CA ALA A 53 -12.32 -24.24 -3.82
C ALA A 53 -12.68 -25.09 -2.59
N LEU A 54 -11.80 -25.16 -1.58
CA LEU A 54 -12.01 -25.98 -0.38
C LEU A 54 -12.91 -25.31 0.67
N LEU A 55 -12.75 -24.01 0.89
CA LEU A 55 -13.43 -23.30 1.98
C LEU A 55 -14.66 -22.52 1.51
N GLY A 56 -14.79 -22.23 0.22
CA GLY A 56 -15.89 -21.44 -0.33
C GLY A 56 -16.12 -20.16 0.48
N SER A 57 -17.34 -19.96 0.96
CA SER A 57 -17.72 -18.79 1.78
C SER A 57 -17.14 -18.78 3.21
N PHE A 58 -16.69 -19.92 3.74
CA PHE A 58 -16.06 -19.98 5.07
C PHE A 58 -14.68 -19.29 5.11
N ARG A 59 -14.07 -19.02 3.94
CA ARG A 59 -12.80 -18.27 3.87
C ARG A 59 -12.90 -16.89 4.52
N GLY A 60 -14.04 -16.21 4.37
CA GLY A 60 -14.26 -14.88 4.95
C GLY A 60 -14.26 -14.93 6.48
N VAL A 61 -14.99 -15.88 7.05
CA VAL A 61 -15.02 -16.10 8.50
C VAL A 61 -13.63 -16.47 9.04
N LEU A 62 -12.89 -17.32 8.33
CA LEU A 62 -11.51 -17.65 8.70
C LEU A 62 -10.61 -16.41 8.65
N VAL A 63 -10.73 -15.59 7.61
CA VAL A 63 -9.99 -14.32 7.47
C VAL A 63 -10.32 -13.37 8.62
N ASP A 64 -11.59 -13.24 9.00
CA ASP A 64 -12.00 -12.38 10.12
C ASP A 64 -11.41 -12.87 11.45
N LEU A 65 -11.43 -14.18 11.71
CA LEU A 65 -10.81 -14.77 12.91
C LEU A 65 -9.29 -14.57 12.91
N LEU A 66 -8.64 -14.78 11.77
CA LEU A 66 -7.21 -14.53 11.61
C LEU A 66 -6.90 -13.04 11.81
N TRP A 67 -7.74 -12.14 11.31
CA TRP A 67 -7.57 -10.70 11.46
C TRP A 67 -7.65 -10.29 12.92
N ILE A 68 -8.68 -10.74 13.65
CA ILE A 68 -8.81 -10.51 15.11
C ILE A 68 -7.58 -11.02 15.86
N ARG A 69 -7.13 -12.24 15.54
CA ARG A 69 -5.90 -12.81 16.13
C ARG A 69 -4.67 -11.97 15.77
N GLY A 70 -4.58 -11.49 14.54
CA GLY A 70 -3.51 -10.62 14.05
C GLY A 70 -3.46 -9.32 14.85
N ILE A 71 -4.60 -8.64 15.05
CA ILE A 71 -4.67 -7.43 15.87
C ILE A 71 -4.16 -7.71 17.30
N ALA A 72 -4.59 -8.80 17.93
CA ALA A 72 -4.08 -9.16 19.25
C ALA A 72 -2.55 -9.40 19.27
N ARG A 73 -1.99 -10.08 18.25
CA ARG A 73 -0.54 -10.28 18.14
C ARG A 73 0.23 -8.98 17.88
N HIS A 74 -0.37 -8.04 17.15
CA HIS A 74 0.18 -6.71 16.95
C HIS A 74 0.26 -5.93 18.27
N GLU A 75 -0.82 -5.92 19.05
CA GLU A 75 -0.87 -5.27 20.37
C GLU A 75 0.14 -5.89 21.36
N GLU A 76 0.30 -7.21 21.32
CA GLU A 76 1.30 -7.94 22.10
C GLU A 76 2.75 -7.77 21.60
N LYS A 77 2.98 -7.01 20.51
CA LYS A 77 4.28 -6.87 19.82
C LYS A 77 4.90 -8.19 19.34
N LYS A 78 4.08 -9.23 19.14
CA LYS A 78 4.53 -10.53 18.61
C LYS A 78 4.57 -10.51 17.09
N PHE A 79 5.47 -9.69 16.54
CA PHE A 79 5.47 -9.36 15.12
C PHE A 79 5.76 -10.53 14.17
N TYR A 80 6.52 -11.55 14.61
CA TYR A 80 6.75 -12.75 13.79
C TYR A 80 5.50 -13.63 13.67
N GLU A 81 4.72 -13.76 14.75
CA GLU A 81 3.42 -14.43 14.70
C GLU A 81 2.43 -13.63 13.84
N LEU A 82 2.43 -12.30 13.99
CA LEU A 82 1.66 -11.40 13.16
C LEU A 82 1.98 -11.58 11.67
N LEU A 83 3.28 -11.63 11.31
CA LEU A 83 3.75 -11.84 9.95
C LEU A 83 3.20 -13.15 9.37
N ALA A 84 3.24 -14.25 10.12
CA ALA A 84 2.70 -15.53 9.68
C ALA A 84 1.18 -15.45 9.43
N ILE A 85 0.44 -14.84 10.36
CA ILE A 85 -1.01 -14.65 10.26
C ILE A 85 -1.37 -13.80 9.02
N ASN A 86 -0.74 -12.65 8.86
CA ASN A 86 -1.05 -11.72 7.76
C ASN A 86 -0.64 -12.28 6.39
N ASN A 87 0.44 -13.06 6.32
CA ASN A 87 0.78 -13.82 5.10
C ASN A 87 -0.30 -14.83 4.73
N MET A 88 -0.92 -15.48 5.72
CA MET A 88 -2.02 -16.42 5.48
C MET A 88 -3.28 -15.68 5.03
N ILE A 89 -3.62 -14.54 5.65
CA ILE A 89 -4.75 -13.69 5.24
C ILE A 89 -4.54 -13.21 3.79
N ALA A 90 -3.36 -12.72 3.43
CA ALA A 90 -3.05 -12.24 2.08
C ALA A 90 -3.19 -13.33 1.01
N LYS A 91 -2.92 -14.59 1.35
CA LYS A 91 -3.16 -15.76 0.47
C LYS A 91 -4.65 -16.12 0.38
N LEU A 92 -5.37 -16.08 1.50
CA LEU A 92 -6.79 -16.43 1.57
C LEU A 92 -7.69 -15.38 0.91
N GLN A 93 -7.32 -14.11 1.00
CA GLN A 93 -8.10 -12.98 0.47
C GLN A 93 -7.17 -11.90 -0.12
N PRO A 94 -6.60 -12.12 -1.32
CA PRO A 94 -5.63 -11.21 -1.93
C PRO A 94 -6.20 -9.81 -2.24
N HIS A 95 -7.52 -9.68 -2.38
CA HIS A 95 -8.19 -8.39 -2.61
C HIS A 95 -8.50 -7.61 -1.31
N PHE A 96 -8.06 -8.09 -0.15
CA PHE A 96 -8.20 -7.35 1.11
C PHE A 96 -7.03 -6.39 1.30
N SER A 97 -7.09 -5.22 0.67
CA SER A 97 -5.98 -4.23 0.67
C SER A 97 -5.45 -3.88 2.07
N ALA A 98 -6.31 -3.87 3.10
CA ALA A 98 -5.91 -3.53 4.46
C ALA A 98 -4.82 -4.45 5.04
N VAL A 99 -4.82 -5.76 4.73
CA VAL A 99 -3.73 -6.65 5.21
C VAL A 99 -2.40 -6.33 4.55
N TRP A 100 -2.41 -5.93 3.28
CA TRP A 100 -1.21 -5.53 2.54
C TRP A 100 -0.60 -4.28 3.13
N ILE A 101 -1.44 -3.26 3.38
CA ILE A 101 -1.03 -2.02 4.05
C ILE A 101 -0.50 -2.33 5.45
N PHE A 102 -1.29 -3.01 6.27
CA PHE A 102 -1.00 -3.23 7.68
C PHE A 102 0.30 -4.03 7.89
N GLN A 103 0.50 -5.10 7.12
CA GLN A 103 1.71 -5.91 7.22
C GLN A 103 2.94 -5.19 6.68
N ALA A 104 2.82 -4.46 5.55
CA ALA A 104 3.94 -3.70 5.00
C ALA A 104 4.43 -2.63 5.98
N TRP A 105 3.50 -1.91 6.62
CA TRP A 105 3.83 -0.98 7.69
C TRP A 105 4.52 -1.67 8.87
N ASN A 106 4.01 -2.82 9.32
CA ASN A 106 4.65 -3.58 10.38
C ASN A 106 6.07 -4.03 10.01
N MET A 107 6.32 -4.45 8.78
CA MET A 107 7.66 -4.86 8.33
C MET A 107 8.61 -3.66 8.23
N CYS A 108 8.20 -2.59 7.56
CA CYS A 108 9.03 -1.42 7.30
C CYS A 108 9.31 -0.56 8.55
N TYR A 109 8.41 -0.59 9.53
CA TYR A 109 8.50 0.24 10.73
C TYR A 109 8.73 -0.59 11.99
N ASN A 110 7.79 -1.44 12.38
CA ASN A 110 7.84 -2.10 13.68
C ASN A 110 8.92 -3.20 13.74
N ILE A 111 8.89 -4.17 12.84
CA ILE A 111 9.87 -5.25 12.79
C ILE A 111 11.26 -4.67 12.51
N ALA A 112 11.39 -3.80 11.52
CA ALA A 112 12.66 -3.13 11.24
C ALA A 112 13.17 -2.35 12.47
N PHE A 113 12.30 -1.75 13.29
CA PHE A 113 12.75 -1.01 14.48
C PHE A 113 13.46 -1.92 15.49
N GLU A 114 13.00 -3.17 15.68
CA GLU A 114 13.56 -4.14 16.63
C GLU A 114 15.02 -4.56 16.33
N TRP A 115 15.51 -4.34 15.10
CA TRP A 115 16.88 -4.71 14.72
C TRP A 115 17.85 -3.55 14.95
N GLU A 116 19.09 -3.82 15.36
CA GLU A 116 20.09 -2.74 15.52
C GLU A 116 20.79 -2.41 14.20
N SER A 117 21.19 -3.43 13.44
CA SER A 117 22.02 -3.30 12.24
C SER A 117 21.22 -2.76 11.04
N PRO A 118 21.78 -1.79 10.28
CA PRO A 118 21.11 -1.24 9.10
C PRO A 118 20.83 -2.30 8.03
N GLU A 119 21.69 -3.32 7.90
CA GLU A 119 21.52 -4.45 6.98
C GLU A 119 20.23 -5.22 7.29
N ASN A 120 20.00 -5.56 8.57
CA ASN A 120 18.80 -6.29 8.98
C ASN A 120 17.54 -5.42 8.87
N LYS A 121 17.64 -4.12 9.20
CA LYS A 121 16.54 -3.18 8.97
C LYS A 121 16.16 -3.10 7.50
N TRP A 122 17.15 -3.00 6.62
CA TRP A 122 16.95 -2.92 5.18
C TRP A 122 16.23 -4.16 4.63
N ARG A 123 16.62 -5.37 5.06
CA ARG A 123 15.93 -6.62 4.66
C ARG A 123 14.43 -6.57 4.95
N TRP A 124 14.03 -6.04 6.11
CA TRP A 124 12.61 -5.89 6.47
C TRP A 124 11.90 -4.77 5.71
N ILE A 125 12.56 -3.64 5.48
CA ILE A 125 12.01 -2.53 4.67
C ILE A 125 11.76 -3.01 3.24
N LYS A 126 12.76 -3.64 2.62
CA LYS A 126 12.63 -4.22 1.28
C LYS A 126 11.52 -5.26 1.22
N ALA A 127 11.50 -6.22 2.15
CA ALA A 127 10.47 -7.24 2.18
C ALA A 127 9.05 -6.65 2.38
N GLY A 128 8.92 -5.57 3.15
CA GLY A 128 7.64 -4.86 3.33
C GLY A 128 7.19 -4.12 2.06
N LEU A 129 8.12 -3.47 1.35
CA LEU A 129 7.86 -2.85 0.05
C LEU A 129 7.45 -3.91 -0.99
N ASP A 130 8.19 -5.01 -1.10
CA ASP A 130 7.88 -6.12 -2.02
C ASP A 130 6.49 -6.72 -1.72
N PHE A 131 6.15 -6.87 -0.43
CA PHE A 131 4.84 -7.33 0.00
C PHE A 131 3.74 -6.35 -0.43
N ALA A 132 3.92 -5.05 -0.22
CA ALA A 132 2.95 -4.04 -0.61
C ALA A 132 2.78 -3.93 -2.14
N GLU A 133 3.87 -3.94 -2.91
CA GLU A 133 3.85 -3.92 -4.38
C GLU A 133 3.12 -5.15 -4.94
N LYS A 134 3.35 -6.34 -4.37
CA LYS A 134 2.56 -7.54 -4.68
C LYS A 134 1.08 -7.34 -4.38
N GLY A 135 0.76 -6.71 -3.24
CA GLY A 135 -0.60 -6.33 -2.89
C GLY A 135 -1.23 -5.38 -3.91
N ALA A 136 -0.48 -4.40 -4.42
CA ALA A 136 -0.95 -3.45 -5.43
C ALA A 136 -1.25 -4.12 -6.78
N ALA A 137 -0.48 -5.15 -7.16
CA ALA A 137 -0.81 -5.95 -8.34
C ALA A 137 -2.19 -6.64 -8.20
N ARG A 138 -2.57 -7.03 -6.97
CA ARG A 138 -3.88 -7.63 -6.67
C ARG A 138 -4.99 -6.60 -6.43
N ASN A 139 -4.62 -5.36 -6.14
CA ASN A 139 -5.53 -4.26 -5.80
C ASN A 139 -5.17 -2.98 -6.59
N PRO A 140 -5.16 -3.02 -7.93
CA PRO A 140 -4.56 -1.97 -8.76
C PRO A 140 -5.28 -0.61 -8.67
N THR A 141 -6.54 -0.60 -8.22
CA THR A 141 -7.39 0.59 -8.09
C THR A 141 -7.59 1.04 -6.64
N ASN A 142 -6.88 0.44 -5.68
CA ASN A 142 -7.00 0.82 -4.28
C ASN A 142 -6.10 2.03 -3.96
N GLY A 143 -6.67 3.24 -3.95
CA GLY A 143 -5.93 4.49 -3.73
C GLY A 143 -5.14 4.50 -2.41
N ASP A 144 -5.69 3.93 -1.35
CA ASP A 144 -5.00 3.85 -0.04
C ASP A 144 -3.71 3.03 -0.14
N LEU A 145 -3.75 1.81 -0.67
CA LEU A 145 -2.57 0.97 -0.79
C LEU A 145 -1.50 1.60 -1.70
N LEU A 146 -1.92 2.18 -2.83
CA LEU A 146 -1.00 2.87 -3.74
C LEU A 146 -0.32 4.06 -3.04
N PHE A 147 -1.08 4.85 -2.29
CA PHE A 147 -0.53 5.95 -1.50
C PHE A 147 0.47 5.44 -0.47
N GLU A 148 0.14 4.38 0.27
CA GLU A 148 0.97 3.85 1.34
C GLU A 148 2.32 3.33 0.83
N ILE A 149 2.34 2.68 -0.34
CA ILE A 149 3.60 2.28 -0.99
C ILE A 149 4.47 3.51 -1.28
N GLY A 150 3.88 4.53 -1.90
CA GLY A 150 4.60 5.77 -2.21
C GLY A 150 5.09 6.48 -0.95
N TYR A 151 4.26 6.52 0.09
CA TYR A 151 4.62 7.11 1.38
C TYR A 151 5.77 6.36 2.07
N ILE A 152 5.83 5.03 1.99
CA ILE A 152 6.96 4.25 2.51
C ILE A 152 8.25 4.60 1.74
N TYR A 153 8.19 4.64 0.40
CA TYR A 153 9.33 5.05 -0.44
C TYR A 153 9.81 6.47 -0.16
N PHE A 154 8.91 7.37 0.22
CA PHE A 154 9.28 8.71 0.67
C PHE A 154 9.90 8.68 2.06
N HIS A 155 9.11 8.27 3.04
CA HIS A 155 9.40 8.53 4.44
C HIS A 155 10.57 7.69 4.95
N LYS A 156 10.65 6.39 4.61
CA LYS A 156 11.72 5.51 5.10
C LYS A 156 13.11 5.90 4.60
N PHE A 157 13.17 6.62 3.49
CA PHE A 157 14.39 6.97 2.77
C PHE A 157 14.74 8.46 2.93
N ASP A 158 13.94 9.21 3.68
CA ASP A 158 14.22 10.60 4.03
C ASP A 158 15.22 10.67 5.20
N SER A 159 16.37 11.28 4.95
CA SER A 159 17.44 11.46 5.93
C SER A 159 17.05 12.35 7.12
N LYS A 160 15.98 13.15 6.99
CA LYS A 160 15.40 13.89 8.12
C LYS A 160 14.65 13.00 9.09
N SER A 161 14.11 11.89 8.61
CA SER A 161 13.25 11.00 9.41
C SER A 161 13.98 9.78 9.94
N PHE A 162 14.97 9.25 9.21
CA PHE A 162 15.65 7.99 9.58
C PHE A 162 17.16 8.09 9.52
N LYS A 163 17.81 7.68 10.62
CA LYS A 163 19.29 7.64 10.77
C LYS A 163 20.01 6.91 9.62
N TYR A 164 19.43 5.81 9.14
CA TYR A 164 20.04 4.95 8.10
C TYR A 164 19.39 5.14 6.72
N ALA A 165 18.70 6.26 6.49
CA ALA A 165 18.05 6.55 5.21
C ALA A 165 19.02 6.50 4.02
N ASP A 166 20.23 7.03 4.19
CA ASP A 166 21.27 7.04 3.16
C ASP A 166 21.66 5.61 2.77
N TYR A 167 21.88 4.74 3.77
CA TYR A 167 22.14 3.31 3.57
C TYR A 167 20.98 2.61 2.82
N TYR A 168 19.73 2.91 3.17
CA TYR A 168 18.58 2.33 2.48
C TYR A 168 18.48 2.79 1.02
N ARG A 169 18.77 4.06 0.71
CA ARG A 169 18.75 4.58 -0.68
C ARG A 169 19.82 3.91 -1.53
N GLU A 170 21.03 3.79 -1.01
CA GLU A 170 22.14 3.10 -1.69
C GLU A 170 21.77 1.66 -2.01
N HIS A 171 21.32 0.88 -1.03
CA HIS A 171 20.98 -0.52 -1.23
C HIS A 171 19.75 -0.72 -2.13
N LEU A 172 18.75 0.17 -2.07
CA LEU A 172 17.64 0.14 -3.02
C LEU A 172 18.15 0.29 -4.45
N LYS A 173 19.03 1.27 -4.69
CA LYS A 173 19.58 1.56 -6.01
C LYS A 173 20.48 0.42 -6.50
N GLU A 174 21.33 -0.13 -5.64
CA GLU A 174 22.22 -1.24 -5.98
C GLU A 174 21.46 -2.53 -6.30
N GLU A 175 20.48 -2.91 -5.47
CA GLU A 175 19.77 -4.19 -5.63
C GLU A 175 18.71 -4.16 -6.73
N THR A 176 18.12 -2.99 -7.02
CA THR A 176 16.94 -2.89 -7.89
C THR A 176 17.05 -1.86 -9.01
N GLY A 177 18.04 -0.97 -8.98
CA GLY A 177 18.14 0.18 -9.88
C GLY A 177 17.08 1.26 -9.65
N LYS A 178 16.21 1.11 -8.63
CA LYS A 178 15.14 2.08 -8.34
C LYS A 178 15.67 3.27 -7.54
N ASP A 179 15.13 4.45 -7.84
CA ASP A 179 15.27 5.66 -7.01
C ASP A 179 14.04 5.83 -6.12
N ASN A 180 14.23 6.10 -4.83
CA ASN A 180 13.14 6.14 -3.85
C ASN A 180 12.15 7.30 -4.10
N TYR A 181 12.63 8.48 -4.52
CA TYR A 181 11.75 9.63 -4.78
C TYR A 181 10.94 9.42 -6.05
N ARG A 182 11.55 8.86 -7.11
CA ARG A 182 10.83 8.48 -8.34
C ARG A 182 9.79 7.40 -8.09
N GLN A 183 10.11 6.38 -7.29
CA GLN A 183 9.13 5.37 -6.88
C GLN A 183 8.00 6.00 -6.06
N SER A 184 8.33 6.86 -5.09
CA SER A 184 7.35 7.58 -4.29
C SER A 184 6.39 8.41 -5.16
N LEU A 185 6.93 9.25 -6.04
CA LEU A 185 6.13 10.08 -6.96
C LEU A 185 5.25 9.22 -7.85
N TYR A 186 5.77 8.12 -8.39
CA TYR A 186 5.00 7.19 -9.22
C TYR A 186 3.77 6.67 -8.46
N TRP A 187 3.97 6.11 -7.26
CA TRP A 187 2.90 5.49 -6.49
C TRP A 187 1.89 6.52 -5.94
N VAL A 188 2.38 7.65 -5.42
CA VAL A 188 1.50 8.71 -4.90
C VAL A 188 0.70 9.36 -6.04
N ARG A 189 1.31 9.67 -7.19
CA ARG A 189 0.54 10.18 -8.35
C ARG A 189 -0.46 9.17 -8.86
N LYS A 190 -0.09 7.88 -8.92
CA LYS A 190 -1.02 6.81 -9.30
C LYS A 190 -2.21 6.73 -8.33
N SER A 191 -2.00 6.96 -7.04
CA SER A 191 -3.09 6.96 -6.05
C SER A 191 -4.13 8.05 -6.28
N LEU A 192 -3.75 9.21 -6.85
CA LEU A 192 -4.68 10.32 -7.17
C LEU A 192 -5.73 9.96 -8.23
N ASN A 193 -5.51 8.89 -9.00
CA ASN A 193 -6.47 8.41 -10.01
C ASN A 193 -7.62 7.60 -9.40
N TYR A 194 -7.55 7.28 -8.11
CA TYR A 194 -8.50 6.40 -7.45
C TYR A 194 -9.00 6.99 -6.13
N ASN A 195 -10.18 6.56 -5.70
CA ASN A 195 -10.72 6.95 -4.40
C ASN A 195 -9.90 6.31 -3.28
N SER A 196 -9.68 7.09 -2.23
CA SER A 196 -8.99 6.69 -1.00
C SER A 196 -9.93 6.92 0.18
N LEU A 197 -10.04 5.93 1.05
CA LEU A 197 -10.89 5.99 2.25
C LEU A 197 -10.16 6.62 3.43
N LEU A 198 -8.83 6.47 3.49
CA LEU A 198 -8.01 6.93 4.62
C LEU A 198 -7.58 8.38 4.46
N ARG A 199 -7.30 8.83 3.23
CA ARG A 199 -6.77 10.17 2.96
C ARG A 199 -7.61 10.94 1.97
N LYS A 200 -7.85 12.21 2.29
CA LYS A 200 -8.47 13.17 1.36
C LYS A 200 -7.49 13.51 0.24
N LYS A 201 -8.03 13.75 -0.96
CA LYS A 201 -7.25 14.10 -2.16
C LYS A 201 -6.27 15.27 -1.93
N ILE A 202 -6.71 16.32 -1.24
CA ILE A 202 -5.88 17.49 -0.86
C ILE A 202 -4.59 17.10 -0.11
N VAL A 203 -4.65 16.07 0.76
CA VAL A 203 -3.48 15.59 1.52
C VAL A 203 -2.51 14.86 0.60
N ILE A 204 -3.03 14.09 -0.36
CA ILE A 204 -2.23 13.36 -1.34
C ILE A 204 -1.51 14.33 -2.29
N GLU A 205 -2.21 15.35 -2.78
CA GLU A 205 -1.64 16.41 -3.63
C GLU A 205 -0.50 17.15 -2.92
N ARG A 206 -0.72 17.53 -1.66
CA ARG A 206 0.32 18.13 -0.82
C ARG A 206 1.53 17.20 -0.61
N THR A 207 1.27 15.91 -0.49
CA THR A 207 2.35 14.91 -0.34
C THR A 207 3.25 14.87 -1.58
N VAL A 208 2.69 14.96 -2.80
CA VAL A 208 3.49 15.08 -4.05
C VAL A 208 4.43 16.28 -3.97
N CYS A 209 3.92 17.43 -3.53
CA CYS A 209 4.71 18.65 -3.40
C CYS A 209 5.88 18.47 -2.41
N HIS A 210 5.63 17.86 -1.25
CA HIS A 210 6.68 17.58 -0.27
C HIS A 210 7.72 16.58 -0.77
N ILE A 211 7.31 15.53 -1.51
CA ILE A 211 8.24 14.55 -2.08
C ILE A 211 9.21 15.24 -3.04
N LEU A 212 8.73 16.11 -3.93
CA LEU A 212 9.56 16.85 -4.87
C LEU A 212 10.55 17.78 -4.15
N TRP A 213 10.07 18.52 -3.15
CA TRP A 213 10.93 19.38 -2.37
C TRP A 213 12.05 18.62 -1.65
N HIS A 214 11.74 17.48 -1.04
CA HIS A 214 12.74 16.66 -0.37
C HIS A 214 13.70 15.98 -1.36
N ALA A 215 13.21 15.61 -2.56
CA ALA A 215 14.06 15.11 -3.64
C ALA A 215 15.07 16.18 -4.08
N SER A 216 14.66 17.45 -4.19
CA SER A 216 15.56 18.56 -4.49
C SER A 216 16.66 18.72 -3.43
N LEU A 217 16.27 18.76 -2.14
CA LEU A 217 17.23 18.86 -1.04
C LEU A 217 18.21 17.68 -0.99
N GLN A 218 17.74 16.47 -1.30
CA GLN A 218 18.60 15.29 -1.32
C GLN A 218 19.55 15.31 -2.51
N ALA A 219 19.08 15.70 -3.71
CA ALA A 219 19.92 15.84 -4.89
C ALA A 219 21.03 16.90 -4.69
N GLU A 220 20.71 17.99 -4.00
CA GLU A 220 21.72 19.00 -3.63
C GLU A 220 22.76 18.42 -2.66
N LYS A 221 22.31 17.69 -1.63
CA LYS A 221 23.20 17.01 -0.67
C LYS A 221 24.14 16.03 -1.39
N ASP A 222 23.65 15.36 -2.44
CA ASP A 222 24.42 14.42 -3.26
C ASP A 222 25.32 15.12 -4.30
N GLY A 223 25.35 16.46 -4.32
CA GLY A 223 26.16 17.27 -5.23
C GLY A 223 25.59 17.42 -6.64
N ASN A 224 24.38 16.90 -6.90
CA ASN A 224 23.71 17.00 -8.19
C ASN A 224 22.84 18.25 -8.27
N ARG A 225 23.48 19.42 -8.41
CA ARG A 225 22.80 20.73 -8.47
C ARG A 225 21.75 20.81 -9.58
N LYS A 226 22.00 20.21 -10.75
CA LYS A 226 21.06 20.22 -11.87
C LYS A 226 19.76 19.52 -11.51
N GLU A 227 19.85 18.30 -10.97
CA GLU A 227 18.66 17.55 -10.54
C GLU A 227 17.96 18.22 -9.35
N ALA A 228 18.72 18.85 -8.44
CA ALA A 228 18.14 19.64 -7.36
C ALA A 228 17.28 20.80 -7.86
N TYR A 229 17.77 21.52 -8.87
CA TYR A 229 17.04 22.63 -9.51
C TYR A 229 15.80 22.13 -10.26
N GLU A 230 15.90 21.01 -10.99
CA GLU A 230 14.78 20.39 -11.70
C GLU A 230 13.65 20.00 -10.72
N TYR A 231 13.98 19.32 -9.62
CA TYR A 231 12.99 18.94 -8.60
C TYR A 231 12.37 20.14 -7.89
N ALA A 232 13.15 21.19 -7.60
CA ALA A 232 12.63 22.40 -6.98
C ALA A 232 11.66 23.15 -7.91
N THR A 233 11.99 23.23 -9.20
CA THR A 233 11.10 23.78 -10.24
C THR A 233 9.79 22.99 -10.33
N GLU A 234 9.86 21.66 -10.36
CA GLU A 234 8.67 20.81 -10.38
C GLU A 234 7.85 20.97 -9.09
N SER A 235 8.51 21.11 -7.93
CA SER A 235 7.84 21.36 -6.66
C SER A 235 7.06 22.67 -6.66
N ILE A 236 7.64 23.76 -7.17
CA ILE A 236 6.95 25.06 -7.30
C ILE A 236 5.71 24.92 -8.18
N LYS A 237 5.85 24.23 -9.32
CA LYS A 237 4.74 23.97 -10.24
C LYS A 237 3.58 23.24 -9.56
N GLU A 238 3.88 22.18 -8.79
CA GLU A 238 2.85 21.40 -8.09
C GLU A 238 2.21 22.19 -6.95
N TRP A 239 2.98 23.02 -6.21
CA TRP A 239 2.42 23.92 -5.20
C TRP A 239 1.50 24.99 -5.79
N ASN A 240 1.85 25.58 -6.94
CA ASN A 240 0.99 26.53 -7.63
C ASN A 240 -0.30 25.84 -8.12
N ALA A 241 -0.19 24.65 -8.73
CA ALA A 241 -1.36 23.88 -9.13
C ALA A 241 -2.22 23.44 -7.93
N TYR A 242 -1.62 23.21 -6.76
CA TYR A 242 -2.34 22.99 -5.52
C TYR A 242 -3.13 24.23 -5.09
N LEU A 243 -2.51 25.42 -5.10
CA LEU A 243 -3.18 26.68 -4.75
C LEU A 243 -4.31 27.05 -5.73
N GLU A 244 -4.16 26.75 -7.01
CA GLU A 244 -5.24 26.93 -7.99
C GLU A 244 -6.47 26.09 -7.66
N ARG A 245 -6.27 24.88 -7.12
CA ARG A 245 -7.36 23.98 -6.69
C ARG A 245 -7.90 24.30 -5.30
N HIS A 246 -7.05 24.80 -4.41
CA HIS A 246 -7.33 25.06 -3.00
C HIS A 246 -6.86 26.47 -2.60
N PRO A 247 -7.55 27.52 -3.08
CA PRO A 247 -7.11 28.91 -2.92
C PRO A 247 -7.19 29.42 -1.47
N ASP A 248 -7.89 28.70 -0.60
CA ASP A 248 -8.00 28.96 0.83
C ASP A 248 -6.70 28.64 1.60
N ASP A 249 -5.76 27.90 1.00
CA ASP A 249 -4.49 27.43 1.57
C ASP A 249 -4.57 27.17 3.09
N PRO A 250 -5.28 26.12 3.53
CA PRO A 250 -5.50 25.88 4.95
C PRO A 250 -4.18 25.85 5.74
N GLY A 251 -3.96 26.88 6.56
CA GLY A 251 -2.76 27.05 7.38
C GLY A 251 -1.58 27.74 6.70
N GLY A 252 -1.75 28.35 5.52
CA GLY A 252 -0.68 29.07 4.81
C GLY A 252 0.49 28.19 4.38
N ILE A 253 0.24 26.89 4.23
CA ILE A 253 1.30 25.89 4.06
C ILE A 253 1.92 26.04 2.68
N ALA A 254 1.12 26.15 1.63
CA ALA A 254 1.64 26.28 0.28
C ALA A 254 2.46 27.57 0.11
N GLY A 255 1.96 28.69 0.64
CA GLY A 255 2.68 29.97 0.62
C GLY A 255 4.06 29.88 1.29
N SER A 256 4.13 29.32 2.50
CA SER A 256 5.40 29.17 3.24
C SER A 256 6.41 28.26 2.52
N TYR A 257 5.96 27.17 1.90
CA TYR A 257 6.86 26.30 1.13
C TYR A 257 7.31 26.96 -0.17
N LEU A 258 6.44 27.68 -0.88
CA LEU A 258 6.82 28.42 -2.10
C LEU A 258 7.91 29.45 -1.82
N GLU A 259 7.77 30.25 -0.76
CA GLU A 259 8.80 31.20 -0.33
C GLU A 259 10.14 30.49 -0.10
N LYS A 260 10.14 29.44 0.71
CA LYS A 260 11.33 28.65 1.03
C LYS A 260 12.00 28.02 -0.20
N ILE A 261 11.22 27.50 -1.14
CA ILE A 261 11.77 26.86 -2.35
C ILE A 261 12.35 27.94 -3.27
N ASN A 262 11.69 29.09 -3.43
CA ASN A 262 12.17 30.19 -4.25
C ASN A 262 13.49 30.77 -3.72
N GLU A 263 13.61 30.98 -2.41
CA GLU A 263 14.87 31.40 -1.78
C GLU A 263 16.01 30.41 -2.07
N LYS A 264 15.70 29.11 -1.99
CA LYS A 264 16.68 28.05 -2.26
C LYS A 264 17.09 27.99 -3.73
N MET A 265 16.15 28.21 -4.64
CA MET A 265 16.42 28.23 -6.09
C MET A 265 17.45 29.29 -6.45
N LEU A 266 17.36 30.49 -5.86
CA LEU A 266 18.35 31.56 -6.07
C LEU A 266 19.78 31.15 -5.63
N GLN A 267 19.89 30.26 -4.64
CA GLN A 267 21.18 29.72 -4.19
C GLN A 267 21.72 28.64 -5.12
N LEU A 268 20.85 27.90 -5.82
CA LEU A 268 21.23 26.83 -6.75
C LEU A 268 21.68 27.37 -8.12
N GLU A 269 21.25 28.59 -8.49
CA GLU A 269 21.67 29.28 -9.72
C GLU A 269 23.11 29.84 -9.66
N GLN A 270 23.72 29.91 -8.46
CA GLN A 270 25.07 30.44 -8.21
C GLN A 270 26.14 29.33 -8.18
#